data_AF-A0A2V6FF87-F1
#
_entry.id   AF-A0A2V6FF87-F1
#
_cell.length_a   1.000
_cell.length_b   1.000
_cell.length_c   1.000
_cell.angle_alpha   90.00
_cell.angle_beta   90.00
_cell.angle_gamma   90.00
#
_symmetry.space_group_name_H-M   'P 1'
#
loop_
_entity.id
_entity.type
_entity.pdbx_description
1 polymer ?
#
loop_
_entity_poly.entity_id
_entity_poly.type
_entity_poly.pdbx_seq_one_letter_code
_entity_poly.pdbx_strand_id
1 'polypeptide(L)'
;EASKVRFRGHWGFQYYMQRWGAKPFDRNNPELVRGDILAGSFSDPDLAQLPALKVATWDETVFSVFPFLATSRIGTGASFYSSFGGPLPWVIRKIPPERYYSAHIR
;
A
#
# COMPACT_ATOMS: atom_id res chain seq x y z
N GLU A 1 18.63 5.36 6.81
CA GLU A 1 18.12 6.13 5.66
C GLU A 1 17.03 5.35 4.95
N ALA A 2 15.94 6.02 4.53
CA ALA A 2 14.85 5.41 3.78
C ALA A 2 15.22 5.03 2.32
N SER A 3 16.47 5.23 1.92
CA SER A 3 17.00 4.95 0.58
C SER A 3 16.87 3.48 0.16
N LYS A 4 16.82 2.55 1.12
CA LYS A 4 16.55 1.12 0.92
C LYS A 4 15.06 0.74 0.95
N VAL A 5 14.18 1.72 1.18
CA VAL A 5 12.75 1.48 1.17
C VAL A 5 12.19 1.77 -0.22
N ARG A 6 11.52 0.76 -0.76
CA ARG A 6 10.65 0.88 -1.94
C ARG A 6 9.21 0.81 -1.48
N PHE A 7 8.31 1.49 -2.19
CA PHE A 7 6.90 1.47 -1.80
C PHE A 7 5.94 1.25 -2.98
N ARG A 8 4.81 0.61 -2.67
CA ARG A 8 3.64 0.50 -3.55
C ARG A 8 2.45 1.22 -2.93
N GLY A 9 1.72 1.96 -3.74
CA GLY A 9 0.59 2.77 -3.31
C GLY A 9 0.68 4.20 -3.82
N HIS A 10 -0.45 4.90 -3.77
CA HIS A 10 -0.63 6.22 -4.37
C HIS A 10 -1.18 7.25 -3.35
N TRP A 11 -1.45 8.46 -3.82
CA TRP A 11 -2.03 9.57 -3.05
C TRP A 11 -1.24 9.92 -1.79
N GLY A 12 -1.90 10.01 -0.63
CA GLY A 12 -1.29 10.38 0.64
C GLY A 12 -0.14 9.46 1.03
N PHE A 13 -0.28 8.15 0.83
CA PHE A 13 0.79 7.20 1.13
C PHE A 13 2.06 7.50 0.32
N GLN A 14 1.92 7.70 -0.99
CA GLN A 14 3.03 8.10 -1.86
C GLN A 14 3.68 9.41 -1.39
N TYR A 15 2.86 10.43 -1.09
CA TYR A 15 3.36 11.74 -0.63
C TYR A 15 4.25 11.60 0.62
N TYR A 16 3.77 10.88 1.64
CA TYR A 16 4.52 10.70 2.88
C TYR A 16 5.77 9.82 2.71
N MET A 17 5.68 8.74 1.91
CA MET A 17 6.83 7.88 1.65
C MET A 17 7.95 8.61 0.90
N GLN A 18 7.59 9.41 -0.11
CA GLN A 18 8.58 10.22 -0.83
C GLN A 18 9.19 11.31 0.05
N ARG A 19 8.38 11.96 0.91
CA ARG A 19 8.87 12.93 1.89
C ARG A 19 9.83 12.29 2.91
N TRP A 20 9.63 11.02 3.25
CA TRP A 20 10.54 10.25 4.10
C TRP A 20 11.83 9.81 3.38
N GLY A 21 11.89 9.94 2.06
CA GLY A 21 13.06 9.57 1.23
C GLY A 21 12.99 8.16 0.63
N ALA A 22 11.85 7.48 0.74
CA ALA A 22 11.61 6.22 0.06
C ALA A 22 11.31 6.44 -1.44
N LYS A 23 11.58 5.44 -2.26
CA LYS A 23 11.33 5.50 -3.72
C LYS A 23 10.15 4.61 -4.12
N PRO A 24 9.35 5.01 -5.12
CA PRO A 24 8.30 4.14 -5.63
C PRO A 24 8.91 2.86 -6.22
N PHE A 25 8.23 1.75 -6.06
CA PHE A 25 8.58 0.49 -6.69
C PHE A 25 8.08 0.48 -8.14
N ASP A 26 9.00 0.40 -9.10
CA ASP A 26 8.66 0.25 -10.51
C ASP A 26 8.29 -1.21 -10.80
N ARG A 27 7.07 -1.43 -11.27
CA ARG A 27 6.54 -2.77 -11.58
C ARG A 27 7.02 -3.26 -12.94
N ASN A 28 7.29 -2.35 -13.88
CA ASN A 28 7.74 -2.67 -15.22
C ASN A 28 9.25 -2.97 -15.24
N ASN A 29 9.99 -2.38 -14.31
CA ASN A 29 11.39 -2.67 -14.07
C ASN A 29 11.63 -2.97 -12.57
N PRO A 30 11.30 -4.19 -12.10
CA PRO A 30 11.34 -4.53 -10.69
C PRO A 30 12.77 -4.69 -10.16
N GLU A 31 13.39 -3.57 -9.83
CA GLU A 31 14.70 -3.47 -9.19
C GLU A 31 14.55 -3.50 -7.66
N LEU A 32 14.53 -4.72 -7.12
CA LEU A 32 14.67 -4.97 -5.69
C LEU A 32 15.93 -5.79 -5.46
N VAL A 33 16.83 -5.28 -4.63
CA VAL A 33 18.07 -5.96 -4.27
C VAL A 33 18.02 -6.44 -2.82
N ARG A 34 18.88 -7.40 -2.49
CA ARG A 34 19.00 -7.93 -1.13
C ARG A 34 19.19 -6.79 -0.12
N GLY A 35 18.36 -6.80 0.93
CA GLY A 35 18.36 -5.78 1.99
C GLY A 35 17.47 -4.57 1.72
N ASP A 36 16.80 -4.49 0.55
CA ASP A 36 15.69 -3.57 0.35
C ASP A 36 14.48 -3.99 1.20
N ILE A 37 13.64 -3.00 1.51
CA ILE A 37 12.34 -3.19 2.17
C ILE A 37 11.27 -2.69 1.21
N LEU A 38 10.31 -3.54 0.87
CA LEU A 38 9.14 -3.14 0.11
C LEU A 38 7.95 -2.92 1.04
N ALA A 39 7.42 -1.71 1.08
CA ALA A 39 6.26 -1.35 1.87
C ALA A 39 5.03 -1.08 0.99
N GLY A 40 3.82 -1.32 1.51
CA GLY A 40 2.59 -0.98 0.80
C GLY A 40 1.35 -1.30 1.60
N SER A 41 0.19 -0.99 1.04
CA SER A 41 -1.10 -1.38 1.62
C SER A 41 -1.53 -2.77 1.14
N PHE A 42 -2.14 -3.56 2.01
CA PHE A 42 -2.80 -4.82 1.62
C PHE A 42 -4.05 -4.59 0.77
N SER A 43 -4.53 -3.36 0.67
CA SER A 43 -5.54 -2.99 -0.32
C SER A 43 -4.93 -2.75 -1.71
N ASP A 44 -3.63 -2.94 -1.93
CA ASP A 44 -3.08 -2.94 -3.29
C ASP A 44 -3.51 -4.25 -4.00
N PRO A 45 -4.34 -4.18 -5.06
CA PRO A 45 -4.82 -5.37 -5.76
C PRO A 45 -3.70 -6.17 -6.42
N ASP A 46 -2.52 -5.57 -6.62
CA ASP A 46 -1.39 -6.22 -7.25
C ASP A 46 -0.40 -6.84 -6.26
N LEU A 47 -0.74 -6.89 -4.96
CA LEU A 47 0.11 -7.47 -3.92
C LEU A 47 0.50 -8.93 -4.22
N ALA A 48 -0.38 -9.69 -4.86
CA ALA A 48 -0.17 -11.11 -5.16
C ALA A 48 0.95 -11.38 -6.18
N GLN A 49 1.51 -10.36 -6.83
CA GLN A 49 2.47 -10.53 -7.93
C GLN A 49 3.94 -10.62 -7.48
N LEU A 50 4.24 -10.52 -6.18
CA LEU A 50 5.62 -10.66 -5.69
C LEU A 50 5.97 -12.14 -5.51
N PRO A 51 6.99 -12.68 -6.21
CA PRO A 51 7.38 -14.07 -6.04
C PRO A 51 7.86 -14.30 -4.60
N ALA A 52 7.29 -15.30 -3.93
CA ALA A 52 7.68 -15.68 -2.57
C ALA A 52 9.20 -15.90 -2.43
N LEU A 53 9.87 -16.34 -3.50
CA LEU A 53 11.31 -16.57 -3.56
C LEU A 53 12.16 -15.29 -3.34
N LYS A 54 11.63 -14.09 -3.63
CA LYS A 54 12.34 -12.82 -3.42
C LYS A 54 12.17 -12.24 -2.03
N VAL A 55 11.19 -12.72 -1.26
CA VAL A 55 10.82 -12.14 0.03
C VAL A 55 11.29 -13.05 1.17
N ALA A 56 12.03 -12.47 2.09
CA ALA A 56 12.55 -13.11 3.27
C ALA A 56 11.47 -13.31 4.35
N THR A 57 10.78 -12.22 4.64
CA THR A 57 9.81 -12.06 5.72
C THR A 57 8.79 -11.02 5.31
N TRP A 58 7.55 -11.24 5.74
CA TRP A 58 6.46 -10.27 5.67
C TRP A 58 6.13 -9.86 7.10
N ASP A 59 6.08 -8.56 7.33
CA ASP A 59 5.53 -7.98 8.54
C ASP A 59 4.27 -7.22 8.17
N GLU A 60 3.22 -7.45 8.95
CA GLU A 60 1.95 -6.74 8.80
C GLU A 60 1.81 -5.73 9.93
N THR A 61 1.41 -4.51 9.58
CA THR A 61 1.05 -3.48 10.55
C THR A 61 -0.39 -3.04 10.31
N VAL A 62 -1.16 -2.98 11.38
CA VAL A 62 -2.58 -2.61 11.35
C VAL A 62 -2.77 -1.24 11.99
N PHE A 63 -3.46 -0.34 11.29
CA PHE A 63 -3.78 0.99 11.78
C PHE A 63 -5.28 1.16 11.95
N SER A 64 -5.68 1.66 13.11
CA SER A 64 -7.07 2.07 13.35
C SER A 64 -7.42 3.24 12.44
N VAL A 65 -8.62 3.18 11.86
CA VAL A 65 -9.21 4.24 11.05
C VAL A 65 -10.55 4.63 11.66
N PHE A 66 -11.16 5.70 11.14
CA PHE A 66 -12.52 6.03 11.54
C PHE A 66 -13.49 4.90 11.13
N PRO A 67 -14.19 4.25 12.07
CA PRO A 67 -14.80 2.94 11.82
C PRO A 67 -16.13 2.98 11.06
N PHE A 68 -16.63 4.18 10.71
CA PHE A 68 -17.97 4.34 10.14
C PHE A 68 -18.02 5.13 8.82
N LEU A 69 -16.91 5.73 8.39
CA LEU A 69 -16.86 6.59 7.20
C LEU A 69 -15.52 6.35 6.49
N ALA A 70 -15.57 6.16 5.18
CA ALA A 70 -14.38 6.12 4.33
C ALA A 70 -14.62 6.92 3.05
N THR A 71 -13.60 7.64 2.61
CA THR A 71 -13.58 8.37 1.32
C THR A 71 -13.07 7.48 0.19
N SER A 72 -12.10 6.60 0.48
CA SER A 72 -11.56 5.64 -0.48
C SER A 72 -11.36 4.29 0.17
N ARG A 73 -12.03 3.25 -0.34
CA ARG A 73 -11.81 1.87 0.10
C ARG A 73 -12.26 0.86 -0.95
N ILE A 74 -11.33 0.03 -1.41
CA ILE A 74 -11.63 -1.06 -2.33
C ILE A 74 -12.69 -2.01 -1.74
N GLY A 75 -13.62 -2.45 -2.59
CA GLY A 75 -14.72 -3.34 -2.20
C GLY A 75 -15.91 -2.63 -1.54
N THR A 76 -15.88 -1.29 -1.42
CA THR A 76 -17.01 -0.53 -0.86
C THR A 76 -17.74 0.36 -1.86
N GLY A 77 -17.20 0.53 -3.07
CA GLY A 77 -17.73 1.47 -4.06
C GLY A 77 -17.25 2.91 -3.87
N ALA A 78 -16.60 3.22 -2.75
CA ALA A 78 -16.08 4.55 -2.43
C ALA A 78 -14.64 4.75 -2.90
N SER A 79 -14.40 5.83 -3.64
CA SER A 79 -13.11 6.22 -4.19
C SER A 79 -13.05 7.71 -4.49
N PHE A 80 -12.54 8.49 -3.54
CA PHE A 80 -12.39 9.93 -3.67
C PHE A 80 -11.27 10.28 -4.68
N TYR A 81 -11.57 11.17 -5.64
CA TYR A 81 -10.70 11.54 -6.77
C TYR A 81 -10.31 10.42 -7.75
N SER A 82 -10.95 9.25 -7.72
CA SER A 82 -10.69 8.18 -8.67
C SER A 82 -11.90 7.30 -8.91
N SER A 83 -12.09 6.80 -10.12
CA SER A 83 -13.12 5.80 -10.43
C SER A 83 -12.70 4.38 -10.07
N PHE A 84 -11.47 4.16 -9.61
CA PHE A 84 -10.90 2.82 -9.40
C PHE A 84 -11.67 1.97 -8.38
N GLY A 85 -12.09 2.56 -7.26
CA GLY A 85 -12.83 1.85 -6.21
C GLY A 85 -14.35 1.90 -6.35
N GLY A 86 -14.88 2.58 -7.38
CA GLY A 86 -16.31 2.76 -7.65
C GLY A 86 -16.73 4.22 -7.84
N PRO A 87 -18.03 4.47 -8.09
CA PRO A 87 -18.53 5.80 -8.46
C PRO A 87 -18.81 6.71 -7.24
N LEU A 88 -18.78 6.17 -6.02
CA LEU A 88 -19.14 6.94 -4.84
C LEU A 88 -17.92 7.72 -4.33
N PRO A 89 -18.08 8.98 -3.93
CA PRO A 89 -16.98 9.75 -3.34
C PRO A 89 -16.68 9.37 -1.88
N TRP A 90 -17.62 8.71 -1.20
CA TRP A 90 -17.52 8.24 0.18
C TRP A 90 -18.58 7.18 0.48
N VAL A 91 -18.43 6.49 1.62
CA VAL A 91 -19.39 5.49 2.12
C VAL A 91 -19.50 5.55 3.64
N ILE A 92 -20.72 5.40 4.16
CA ILE A 92 -20.98 5.19 5.60
C ILE A 92 -21.31 3.71 5.80
N ARG A 93 -20.43 2.99 6.49
CA ARG A 93 -20.60 1.57 6.85
C ARG A 93 -19.53 1.17 7.87
N LYS A 94 -19.61 -0.03 8.42
CA LYS A 94 -18.50 -0.59 9.21
C LYS A 94 -17.22 -0.67 8.36
N ILE A 95 -16.22 0.13 8.71
CA ILE A 95 -14.90 0.17 8.07
C ILE A 95 -13.92 -0.58 8.97
N PRO A 96 -13.32 -1.70 8.51
CA PRO A 96 -12.30 -2.37 9.29
C PRO A 96 -10.97 -1.58 9.22
N PRO A 97 -10.05 -1.82 10.17
CA PRO A 97 -8.72 -1.22 10.17
C PRO A 97 -7.99 -1.35 8.82
N GLU A 98 -7.07 -0.43 8.57
CA GLU A 98 -6.20 -0.50 7.40
C GLU A 98 -4.98 -1.37 7.70
N ARG A 99 -4.58 -2.18 6.73
CA ARG A 99 -3.51 -3.16 6.85
C ARG A 99 -2.41 -2.78 5.88
N TYR A 100 -1.20 -2.63 6.38
CA TYR A 100 0.00 -2.37 5.61
C TYR A 100 0.98 -3.51 5.80
N TYR A 101 1.87 -3.67 4.83
CA TYR A 101 2.96 -4.63 4.91
C TYR A 101 4.30 -3.94 4.77
N SER A 102 5.33 -4.60 5.32
CA SER A 102 6.72 -4.45 4.91
C SER A 102 7.29 -5.83 4.59
N ALA A 103 7.96 -5.96 3.46
CA ALA A 103 8.58 -7.18 2.99
C ALA A 103 10.10 -6.97 2.85
N HIS A 104 10.89 -7.79 3.53
CA HIS A 104 12.35 -7.75 3.42
C HIS A 104 12.82 -8.58 2.22
N ILE A 105 13.69 -8.03 1.38
CA ILE A 105 14.18 -8.69 0.17
C ILE A 105 15.48 -9.48 0.45
N ARG A 106 15.51 -10.73 -0.04
CA ARG A 106 16.62 -11.69 0.13
C ARG A 106 17.58 -11.70 -1.06
#